data_AF-A0A838UQ72-F1
#
_entry.id   AF-A0A838UQ72-F1
#
_cell.length_a   1.000
_cell.length_b   1.000
_cell.length_c   1.000
_cell.angle_alpha   90.00
_cell.angle_beta   90.00
_cell.angle_gamma   90.00
#
_symmetry.space_group_name_H-M   'P 1'
#
loop_
_entity.id
_entity.type
_entity.pdbx_description
1 polymer ?
#
loop_
_entity_poly.entity_id
_entity_poly.type
_entity_poly.pdbx_seq_one_letter_code
_entity_poly.pdbx_strand_id
1 'polypeptide(L)'
;MSDSTTVSTTEPTSYPPSIPEDFHILLYGVDNAYLSFDTEVSEAIYERLMEEQYQARKARTDRNAAYCSPWLDAQVYPTGANGFGILINKADTWTIKVQKGNEHRPGVYLEMRSRILHTHPGGVFAATEEAVTWIRETLFVDAPD
;
A
#
# COMPACT_ATOMS: atom_id res chain seq x y z
N MET A 1 -73.95 3.51 8.42
CA MET A 1 -73.40 4.76 7.84
C MET A 1 -72.47 5.35 8.90
N SER A 2 -71.42 4.65 9.30
CA SER A 2 -70.10 4.50 8.64
C SER A 2 -69.17 5.65 9.04
N ASP A 3 -68.52 5.46 10.19
CA ASP A 3 -67.41 6.27 10.69
C ASP A 3 -66.24 6.24 9.70
N SER A 4 -65.82 7.41 9.23
CA SER A 4 -64.63 7.57 8.40
C SER A 4 -63.43 7.84 9.30
N THR A 5 -62.66 6.79 9.58
CA THR A 5 -61.38 6.90 10.28
C THR A 5 -60.35 7.44 9.29
N THR A 6 -59.89 8.68 9.47
CA THR A 6 -58.78 9.22 8.69
C THR A 6 -57.47 8.68 9.26
N VAL A 7 -56.87 7.70 8.58
CA VAL A 7 -55.52 7.20 8.87
C VAL A 7 -54.52 8.25 8.36
N SER A 8 -53.82 8.91 9.27
CA SER A 8 -52.70 9.78 8.94
C SER A 8 -51.45 8.93 8.70
N THR A 9 -51.15 8.65 7.44
CA THR A 9 -49.91 8.00 7.03
C THR A 9 -48.77 9.01 7.10
N THR A 10 -48.01 9.03 8.21
CA THR A 10 -46.72 9.71 8.26
C THR A 10 -45.70 8.89 7.47
N GLU A 11 -45.27 9.39 6.32
CA GLU A 11 -44.11 8.86 5.60
C GLU A 11 -42.83 9.05 6.42
N PRO A 12 -41.97 8.02 6.56
CA PRO A 12 -40.64 8.20 7.13
C PRO A 12 -39.68 8.71 6.03
N THR A 13 -39.70 10.01 5.75
CA THR A 13 -38.67 10.66 4.92
C THR A 13 -37.53 11.14 5.80
N SER A 14 -36.77 10.21 6.39
CA SER A 14 -35.42 10.54 6.87
C SER A 14 -34.44 10.25 5.74
N TYR A 15 -34.22 11.25 4.88
CA TYR A 15 -32.98 11.31 4.10
C TYR A 15 -31.80 11.22 5.08
N PRO A 16 -30.68 10.54 4.73
CA PRO A 16 -29.49 10.61 5.55
C PRO A 16 -29.11 12.09 5.73
N PRO A 17 -28.59 12.49 6.91
CA PRO A 17 -28.25 13.88 7.16
C PRO A 17 -27.37 14.40 6.03
N SER A 18 -27.79 15.52 5.43
CA SER A 18 -27.04 16.23 4.41
C SER A 18 -25.63 16.49 4.93
N ILE A 19 -24.62 16.04 4.19
CA ILE A 19 -23.22 16.34 4.48
C ILE A 19 -23.11 17.87 4.61
N PRO A 20 -22.58 18.42 5.72
CA PRO A 20 -22.46 19.85 5.91
C PRO A 20 -21.76 20.52 4.72
N GLU A 21 -22.25 21.69 4.29
CA GLU A 21 -21.73 22.42 3.11
C GLU A 21 -20.23 22.78 3.23
N ASP A 22 -19.65 22.71 4.44
CA ASP A 22 -18.25 23.00 4.74
C ASP A 22 -17.37 21.73 4.90
N PHE A 23 -17.81 20.55 4.44
CA PHE A 23 -16.96 19.36 4.44
C PHE A 23 -15.90 19.45 3.33
N HIS A 24 -14.77 20.10 3.64
CA HIS A 24 -13.60 20.11 2.79
C HIS A 24 -12.71 18.92 3.11
N ILE A 25 -12.58 17.97 2.19
CA ILE A 25 -11.50 16.99 2.24
C ILE A 25 -10.22 17.73 1.88
N LEU A 26 -9.41 18.06 2.90
CA LEU A 26 -8.05 18.54 2.69
C LEU A 26 -7.21 17.37 2.19
N LEU A 27 -7.16 17.26 0.87
CA LEU A 27 -6.28 16.36 0.16
C LEU A 27 -4.85 16.91 0.25
N TYR A 28 -4.17 16.64 1.37
CA TYR A 28 -2.75 16.92 1.49
C TYR A 28 -2.00 15.98 0.56
N GLY A 29 -1.43 16.54 -0.51
CA GLY A 29 -0.64 15.77 -1.47
C GLY A 29 0.69 15.38 -0.87
N VAL A 30 1.06 14.11 -1.00
CA VAL A 30 2.43 13.65 -0.70
C VAL A 30 3.20 13.59 -2.00
N ASP A 31 4.18 14.47 -2.16
CA ASP A 31 5.06 14.43 -3.32
C ASP A 31 6.08 13.29 -3.18
N ASN A 32 6.78 13.23 -2.05
CA ASN A 32 7.69 12.13 -1.76
C ASN A 32 7.78 11.87 -0.25
N ALA A 33 7.97 10.60 0.12
CA ALA A 33 8.33 10.20 1.48
C ALA A 33 9.41 9.13 1.43
N TYR A 34 10.35 9.21 2.36
CA TYR A 34 11.49 8.33 2.46
C TYR A 34 11.51 7.73 3.86
N LEU A 35 11.39 6.41 3.95
CA LEU A 35 11.41 5.68 5.21
C LEU A 35 12.50 4.62 5.17
N SER A 36 13.24 4.50 6.27
CA SER A 36 14.28 3.49 6.41
C SER A 36 14.18 2.84 7.78
N PHE A 37 14.28 1.52 7.82
CA PHE A 37 14.20 0.73 9.04
C PHE A 37 15.50 -0.04 9.20
N ASP A 38 16.14 0.11 10.35
CA ASP A 38 17.37 -0.61 10.70
C ASP A 38 17.08 -2.03 11.20
N THR A 39 16.10 -2.68 10.57
CA THR A 39 15.65 -4.04 10.90
C THR A 39 15.68 -4.85 9.63
N GLU A 40 16.26 -6.04 9.74
CA GLU A 40 16.35 -6.99 8.63
C GLU A 40 15.12 -7.90 8.63
N VAL A 41 14.63 -8.22 7.43
CA VAL A 41 13.64 -9.29 7.28
C VAL A 41 14.28 -10.63 7.61
N SER A 42 13.50 -11.60 8.06
CA SER A 42 13.99 -12.95 8.31
C SER A 42 14.54 -13.60 7.03
N GLU A 43 15.34 -14.66 7.19
CA GLU A 43 15.84 -15.43 6.04
C GLU A 43 14.68 -16.03 5.23
N ALA A 44 13.63 -16.51 5.89
CA ALA A 44 12.47 -17.10 5.22
C ALA A 44 11.72 -16.07 4.36
N ILE A 45 11.53 -14.85 4.88
CA ILE A 45 10.94 -13.76 4.11
C ILE A 45 11.87 -13.35 2.95
N TYR A 46 13.17 -13.28 3.20
CA TYR A 46 14.15 -12.94 2.17
C TYR A 46 14.17 -13.96 1.01
N GLU A 47 14.19 -15.26 1.32
CA GLU A 47 14.12 -16.33 0.31
C GLU A 47 12.85 -16.25 -0.53
N ARG A 48 11.69 -16.00 0.13
CA ARG A 48 10.42 -15.80 -0.58
C ARG A 48 10.47 -14.60 -1.51
N LEU A 49 11.06 -13.47 -1.08
CA LEU A 49 11.27 -12.29 -1.92
C LEU A 49 12.17 -12.62 -3.13
N MET A 50 13.22 -13.42 -2.95
CA MET A 50 14.09 -13.84 -4.05
C MET A 50 13.35 -14.70 -5.08
N GLU A 51 12.43 -15.57 -4.62
CA GLU A 51 11.55 -16.35 -5.50
C GLU A 51 10.61 -15.43 -6.30
N GLU A 52 9.98 -14.45 -5.68
CA GLU A 52 9.13 -13.47 -6.39
C GLU A 52 9.92 -12.71 -7.47
N GLN A 53 11.17 -12.31 -7.17
CA GLN A 53 12.06 -11.69 -8.16
C GLN A 53 12.45 -12.65 -9.29
N TYR A 54 12.63 -13.94 -8.98
CA TYR A 54 12.87 -14.96 -10.00
C TYR A 54 11.67 -15.11 -10.94
N GLN A 55 10.44 -15.13 -10.40
CA GLN A 55 9.22 -15.15 -11.21
C GLN A 55 9.09 -13.90 -12.09
N ALA A 56 9.46 -12.73 -11.58
CA ALA A 56 9.52 -11.51 -12.38
C ALA A 56 10.51 -11.60 -13.54
N ARG A 57 11.71 -12.14 -13.30
CA ARG A 57 12.72 -12.38 -14.35
C ARG A 57 12.18 -13.35 -15.41
N LYS A 58 11.57 -14.45 -14.98
CA LYS A 58 10.99 -15.45 -15.87
C LYS A 58 9.88 -14.86 -16.73
N ALA A 59 8.94 -14.11 -16.14
CA ALA A 59 7.86 -13.44 -16.87
C ALA A 59 8.39 -12.46 -17.93
N ARG A 60 9.47 -11.73 -17.60
CA ARG A 60 10.13 -10.81 -18.53
C ARG A 60 10.83 -11.56 -19.67
N THR A 61 11.57 -12.62 -19.37
CA THR A 61 12.32 -13.39 -20.39
C THR A 61 11.39 -14.17 -21.31
N ASP A 62 10.40 -14.87 -20.76
CA ASP A 62 9.57 -15.81 -21.51
C ASP A 62 8.50 -15.10 -22.34
N ARG A 63 7.99 -13.96 -21.85
CA ARG A 63 6.77 -13.32 -22.39
C ARG A 63 6.88 -11.81 -22.54
N ASN A 64 8.03 -11.20 -22.20
CA ASN A 64 8.20 -9.75 -22.13
C ASN A 64 7.12 -9.05 -21.27
N ALA A 65 6.62 -9.74 -20.23
CA ALA A 65 5.51 -9.28 -19.41
C ALA A 65 5.97 -8.78 -18.03
N ALA A 66 5.15 -7.92 -17.42
CA ALA A 66 5.27 -7.62 -16.00
C ALA A 66 4.77 -8.80 -15.15
N TYR A 67 5.30 -8.94 -13.94
CA TYR A 67 4.85 -9.91 -12.96
C TYR A 67 4.28 -9.18 -11.74
N CYS A 68 3.06 -9.56 -11.37
CA CYS A 68 2.41 -9.11 -10.15
C CYS A 68 2.37 -10.29 -9.18
N SER A 69 3.03 -10.13 -8.04
CA SER A 69 3.06 -11.12 -6.98
C SER A 69 1.69 -11.19 -6.29
N PRO A 70 1.04 -12.37 -6.22
CA PRO A 70 -0.19 -12.54 -5.45
C PRO A 70 0.03 -12.36 -3.94
N TRP A 71 1.24 -12.64 -3.45
CA TRP A 71 1.57 -12.48 -2.03
C TRP A 71 1.75 -11.02 -1.65
N LEU A 72 2.50 -10.26 -2.44
CA LEU A 72 2.77 -8.86 -2.17
C LEU A 72 1.63 -7.94 -2.63
N ASP A 73 0.70 -8.47 -3.43
CA ASP A 73 -0.31 -7.71 -4.15
C ASP A 73 0.31 -6.52 -4.92
N ALA A 74 1.47 -6.77 -5.52
CA ALA A 74 2.34 -5.73 -6.06
C ALA A 74 3.10 -6.21 -7.28
N GLN A 75 3.46 -5.28 -8.16
CA GLN A 75 4.38 -5.56 -9.25
C GLN A 75 5.80 -5.75 -8.69
N VAL A 76 6.48 -6.82 -9.09
CA VAL A 76 7.89 -7.04 -8.72
C VAL A 76 8.75 -6.78 -9.95
N TYR A 77 9.81 -5.98 -9.78
CA TYR A 77 10.75 -5.76 -10.87
C TYR A 77 11.70 -6.94 -11.04
N PRO A 78 12.07 -7.29 -12.29
CA PRO A 78 12.97 -8.42 -12.58
C PRO A 78 14.40 -8.16 -12.09
N THR A 79 14.76 -6.91 -11.82
CA THR A 79 16.09 -6.51 -11.37
C THR A 79 15.98 -5.60 -10.15
N GLY A 80 16.87 -5.81 -9.18
CA GLY A 80 17.02 -4.90 -8.04
C GLY A 80 17.64 -3.56 -8.41
N ALA A 81 17.56 -2.59 -7.50
CA ALA A 81 18.28 -1.31 -7.65
C ALA A 81 19.78 -1.53 -7.48
N ASN A 82 20.54 -1.41 -8.58
CA ASN A 82 22.01 -1.53 -8.61
C ASN A 82 22.56 -2.86 -8.08
N GLY A 83 21.83 -3.97 -8.29
CA GLY A 83 22.27 -5.31 -7.90
C GLY A 83 22.07 -5.67 -6.42
N PHE A 84 21.45 -4.77 -5.63
CA PHE A 84 21.17 -5.01 -4.21
C PHE A 84 19.67 -4.93 -3.95
N GLY A 85 19.08 -6.04 -3.52
CA GLY A 85 17.69 -6.13 -3.08
C GLY A 85 16.65 -6.42 -4.16
N ILE A 86 15.40 -6.56 -3.72
CA ILE A 86 14.19 -6.64 -4.54
C ILE A 86 13.54 -5.26 -4.62
N LEU A 87 13.00 -4.92 -5.78
CA LEU A 87 12.18 -3.73 -5.99
C LEU A 87 10.73 -4.15 -6.21
N ILE A 88 9.83 -3.55 -5.42
CA ILE A 88 8.40 -3.81 -5.42
C ILE A 88 7.69 -2.48 -5.72
N ASN A 89 6.75 -2.49 -6.66
CA ASN A 89 5.85 -1.39 -6.95
C ASN A 89 4.43 -1.76 -6.51
N LYS A 90 3.95 -1.16 -5.42
CA LYS A 90 2.58 -1.34 -4.94
C LYS A 90 1.67 -0.30 -5.60
N ALA A 91 0.85 -0.76 -6.54
CA ALA A 91 -0.22 0.03 -7.18
C ALA A 91 0.23 1.42 -7.69
N ASP A 92 1.44 1.54 -8.23
CA ASP A 92 2.05 2.80 -8.69
C ASP A 92 2.14 3.91 -7.62
N THR A 93 1.93 3.55 -6.36
CA THR A 93 1.91 4.47 -5.22
C THR A 93 3.24 4.42 -4.48
N TRP A 94 3.76 3.20 -4.24
CA TRP A 94 4.96 2.99 -3.42
C TRP A 94 6.01 2.15 -4.15
N THR A 95 7.25 2.63 -4.18
CA THR A 95 8.40 1.81 -4.58
C THR A 95 9.16 1.35 -3.33
N ILE A 96 9.20 0.06 -3.08
CA ILE A 96 9.80 -0.51 -1.88
C ILE A 96 11.06 -1.25 -2.28
N LYS A 97 12.18 -0.88 -1.66
CA LYS A 97 13.46 -1.56 -1.82
C LYS A 97 13.73 -2.39 -0.56
N VAL A 98 13.59 -3.69 -0.70
CA VAL A 98 13.93 -4.63 0.38
C VAL A 98 15.29 -5.22 0.08
N GLN A 99 16.20 -5.22 1.04
CA GLN A 99 17.52 -5.82 0.90
C GLN A 99 17.87 -6.58 2.19
N LYS A 100 18.80 -7.52 2.10
CA LYS A 100 19.47 -7.98 3.31
C LYS A 100 20.33 -6.82 3.81
N GLY A 101 20.25 -6.51 5.10
CA GLY A 101 21.03 -5.42 5.68
C GLY A 101 22.53 -5.63 5.50
N ASN A 102 23.29 -4.54 5.53
CA ASN A 102 24.74 -4.57 5.60
C ASN A 102 25.25 -3.34 6.36
N GLU A 103 26.56 -3.30 6.63
CA GLU A 103 27.20 -2.22 7.40
C GLU A 103 27.00 -0.80 6.83
N HIS A 104 26.51 -0.66 5.59
CA HIS A 104 26.36 0.61 4.91
C HIS A 104 24.91 0.94 4.55
N ARG A 105 23.95 0.03 4.77
CA ARG A 105 22.56 0.25 4.40
C ARG A 105 21.56 -0.48 5.31
N PRO A 106 20.41 0.16 5.61
CA PRO A 106 19.33 -0.44 6.40
C PRO A 106 18.73 -1.66 5.69
N GLY A 107 18.17 -2.61 6.44
CA GLY A 107 17.52 -3.81 5.89
C GLY A 107 16.32 -3.47 5.00
N VAL A 108 15.47 -2.53 5.41
CA VAL A 108 14.31 -2.10 4.61
C VAL A 108 14.38 -0.62 4.31
N TYR A 109 14.27 -0.27 3.03
CA TYR A 109 14.17 1.11 2.57
C TYR A 109 12.92 1.27 1.70
N LEU A 110 12.03 2.12 2.13
CA LEU A 110 10.81 2.44 1.40
C LEU A 110 10.95 3.83 0.79
N GLU A 111 10.65 3.89 -0.50
CA GLU A 111 10.67 5.09 -1.30
C GLU A 111 9.29 5.37 -1.89
N MET A 112 8.59 6.31 -1.27
CA MET A 112 7.33 6.82 -1.79
C MET A 112 7.66 7.88 -2.82
N ARG A 113 7.65 7.50 -4.10
CA ARG A 113 7.76 8.45 -5.21
C ARG A 113 6.41 8.63 -5.86
N SER A 114 5.84 9.81 -5.67
CA SER A 114 4.75 10.23 -6.55
C SER A 114 5.31 10.66 -7.92
N ARG A 115 4.64 10.23 -9.00
CA ARG A 115 4.81 10.83 -10.34
C ARG A 115 3.70 11.84 -10.68
N ILE A 116 2.65 11.92 -9.87
CA ILE A 116 1.47 12.78 -9.98
C ILE A 116 0.92 13.09 -8.58
N LEU A 117 0.52 14.32 -8.25
CA LEU A 117 0.07 14.68 -6.89
C LEU A 117 -0.95 13.66 -6.34
N HIS A 118 -0.50 12.76 -5.46
CA HIS A 118 -1.32 11.69 -4.88
C HIS A 118 -1.89 12.22 -3.58
N THR A 119 -3.19 12.08 -3.45
CA THR A 119 -3.92 12.60 -2.29
C THR A 119 -4.34 11.44 -1.43
N HIS A 120 -3.97 11.49 -0.16
CA HIS A 120 -4.32 10.44 0.79
C HIS A 120 -5.38 10.98 1.76
N PRO A 121 -6.47 10.25 2.02
CA PRO A 121 -7.34 10.56 3.15
C PRO A 121 -6.51 10.55 4.43
N GLY A 122 -6.39 11.71 5.11
CA GLY A 122 -5.52 11.88 6.28
C GLY A 122 -4.09 12.35 5.97
N GLY A 123 -3.78 12.68 4.72
CA GLY A 123 -2.51 13.26 4.30
C GLY A 123 -1.29 12.35 4.51
N VAL A 124 -0.13 12.97 4.72
CA VAL A 124 1.17 12.27 4.81
C VAL A 124 1.23 11.26 5.94
N PHE A 125 0.59 11.55 7.08
CA PHE A 125 0.59 10.65 8.23
C PHE A 125 -0.16 9.36 7.91
N ALA A 126 -1.36 9.46 7.34
CA ALA A 126 -2.13 8.27 6.96
C ALA A 126 -1.42 7.44 5.88
N ALA A 127 -0.81 8.09 4.89
CA ALA A 127 -0.04 7.41 3.86
C ALA A 127 1.17 6.64 4.43
N THR A 128 1.83 7.25 5.42
CA THR A 128 2.95 6.64 6.14
C THR A 128 2.49 5.45 6.97
N GLU A 129 1.40 5.60 7.73
CA GLU A 129 0.82 4.53 8.55
C GLU A 129 0.40 3.32 7.70
N GLU A 130 -0.24 3.55 6.54
CA GLU A 130 -0.61 2.46 5.62
C GLU A 130 0.64 1.72 5.10
N ALA A 131 1.66 2.46 4.68
CA ALA A 131 2.91 1.89 4.18
C ALA A 131 3.64 1.08 5.26
N VAL A 132 3.75 1.62 6.49
CA VAL A 132 4.38 0.95 7.63
C VAL A 132 3.59 -0.29 8.05
N THR A 133 2.25 -0.20 8.07
CA THR A 133 1.37 -1.32 8.40
C THR A 133 1.58 -2.48 7.42
N TRP A 134 1.60 -2.19 6.11
CA TRP A 134 1.87 -3.21 5.10
C TRP A 134 3.26 -3.83 5.26
N ILE A 135 4.31 -3.02 5.51
CA ILE A 135 5.67 -3.53 5.76
C ILE A 135 5.64 -4.51 6.95
N ARG A 136 5.04 -4.11 8.06
CA ARG A 136 4.98 -4.93 9.28
C ARG A 136 4.24 -6.23 9.03
N GLU A 137 3.05 -6.16 8.45
CA GLU A 137 2.15 -7.31 8.27
C GLU A 137 2.61 -8.27 7.16
N THR A 138 3.45 -7.81 6.23
CA THR A 138 3.91 -8.62 5.09
C THR A 138 5.36 -9.07 5.27
N LEU A 139 6.26 -8.15 5.62
CA LEU A 139 7.71 -8.40 5.64
C LEU A 139 8.24 -8.76 7.02
N PHE A 140 7.51 -8.43 8.09
CA PHE A 140 7.86 -8.73 9.48
C PHE A 140 6.80 -9.58 10.17
N VAL A 141 6.02 -10.34 9.39
CA VAL A 141 4.94 -11.22 9.91
C VAL A 141 5.46 -12.31 10.86
N ASP A 142 6.75 -12.64 10.77
CA ASP A 142 7.44 -13.63 11.59
C ASP A 142 8.42 -13.01 12.60
N ALA A 143 8.41 -11.68 12.75
CA ALA A 143 9.17 -11.01 13.80
C ALA A 143 8.55 -11.30 15.18
N PRO A 144 9.36 -11.45 16.24
CA PRO A 144 8.83 -11.57 17.60
C PRO A 144 8.16 -10.26 18.04
N ASP A 145 7.05 -10.40 18.77
CA ASP A 145 6.31 -9.28 19.39
C ASP A 145 7.16 -8.47 20.40
#